data_AF-A0A4Y2QIG7-F1
#
_entry.id   AF-A0A4Y2QIG7-F1
#
_cell.length_a   1.000
_cell.length_b   1.000
_cell.length_c   1.000
_cell.angle_alpha   90.00
_cell.angle_beta   90.00
_cell.angle_gamma   90.00
#
_symmetry.space_group_name_H-M   'P 1'
#
loop_
_entity.id
_entity.type
_entity.pdbx_description
1 polymer ?
#
loop_
_entity_poly.entity_id
_entity_poly.type
_entity_poly.pdbx_seq_one_letter_code
_entity_poly.pdbx_strand_id
1 'polypeptide(L)'
;MSLESSPPAERVPQITWSLPGSRNGGIKTLRYSEIEGEFKFKLLQDKREGWSDTCEELTTNQPFGVHFDIAKNPDRRHFQLSAVQRPDGTLTSTAEEDLQELLEFHFPSDPLQDSPAHAIIRLQSKHPPLTLDDPLFNPSELTAAVKNIRNKILLARMDSLGT
;
A
#
# COMPACT_ATOMS: atom_id res chain seq x y z
N MET A 1 10.76 11.36 -41.72
CA MET A 1 9.46 11.17 -41.05
C MET A 1 9.41 9.70 -40.65
N SER A 2 9.87 9.40 -39.44
CA SER A 2 9.91 8.03 -38.92
C SER A 2 8.81 7.92 -37.86
N LEU A 3 7.85 7.04 -38.10
CA LEU A 3 6.79 6.69 -37.16
C LEU A 3 7.38 5.76 -36.10
N GLU A 4 7.62 6.29 -34.90
CA GLU A 4 7.98 5.50 -33.72
C GLU A 4 6.73 4.73 -33.27
N SER A 5 6.74 3.41 -33.41
CA SER A 5 5.66 2.53 -32.97
C SER A 5 5.60 2.47 -31.45
N SER A 6 4.48 2.87 -30.86
CA SER A 6 4.23 2.68 -29.42
C SER A 6 4.34 1.20 -29.02
N PRO A 7 4.93 0.89 -27.84
CA PRO A 7 4.95 -0.47 -27.34
C PRO A 7 3.54 -0.93 -26.95
N PRO A 8 3.22 -2.22 -27.09
CA PRO A 8 1.89 -2.72 -26.75
C PRO A 8 1.68 -2.65 -25.24
N ALA A 9 0.52 -2.13 -24.84
CA ALA A 9 0.08 -2.10 -23.45
C ALA A 9 0.20 -3.50 -22.82
N GLU A 10 1.01 -3.58 -21.77
CA GLU A 10 1.18 -4.77 -20.95
C GLU A 10 -0.20 -5.17 -20.40
N ARG A 11 -0.69 -6.33 -20.84
CA ARG A 11 -1.96 -6.88 -20.37
C ARG A 11 -1.80 -7.31 -18.92
N VAL A 12 -2.19 -6.43 -18.00
CA VAL A 12 -2.43 -6.80 -16.61
C VAL A 12 -3.43 -7.96 -16.60
N PRO A 13 -3.10 -9.13 -16.03
CA PRO A 13 -4.00 -10.26 -16.01
C PRO A 13 -5.23 -9.90 -15.16
N GLN A 14 -6.38 -9.75 -15.81
CA GLN A 14 -7.67 -9.61 -15.15
C GLN A 14 -8.02 -10.97 -14.53
N ILE A 15 -7.74 -11.11 -13.24
CA ILE A 15 -8.16 -12.27 -12.46
C ILE A 15 -9.68 -12.23 -12.37
N THR A 16 -10.35 -13.04 -13.18
CA THR A 16 -11.80 -13.18 -13.18
C THR A 16 -12.18 -14.33 -12.25
N TRP A 17 -12.64 -13.99 -11.05
CA TRP A 17 -13.25 -14.96 -10.17
C TRP A 17 -14.65 -15.28 -10.69
N SER A 18 -14.82 -16.43 -11.32
CA SER A 18 -16.13 -16.99 -11.66
C SER A 18 -16.55 -17.95 -10.55
N LEU A 19 -17.64 -17.66 -9.84
CA LEU A 19 -18.18 -18.57 -8.82
C LEU A 19 -19.68 -18.87 -9.05
N PRO A 20 -20.10 -20.14 -8.87
CA PRO A 20 -21.49 -20.57 -9.02
C PRO A 20 -22.33 -20.14 -7.81
N GLY A 21 -23.54 -19.65 -8.05
CA GLY A 21 -24.39 -19.07 -7.02
C GLY A 21 -25.03 -20.08 -6.06
N SER A 22 -25.15 -19.73 -4.77
CA SER A 22 -26.42 -19.70 -4.00
C SER A 22 -26.24 -19.38 -2.51
N ARG A 23 -27.13 -18.51 -2.01
CA ARG A 23 -27.91 -18.48 -0.74
C ARG A 23 -27.26 -18.73 0.64
N ASN A 24 -27.57 -17.78 1.54
CA ASN A 24 -27.75 -17.83 3.01
C ASN A 24 -26.60 -17.32 3.90
N GLY A 25 -26.93 -16.37 4.78
CA GLY A 25 -26.01 -15.53 5.57
C GLY A 25 -25.08 -16.21 6.60
N GLY A 26 -25.14 -17.54 6.76
CA GLY A 26 -24.12 -18.30 7.51
C GLY A 26 -22.82 -18.51 6.74
N ILE A 27 -22.87 -18.39 5.40
CA ILE A 27 -21.73 -18.59 4.52
C ILE A 27 -20.74 -17.42 4.60
N LYS A 28 -21.21 -16.18 4.82
CA LYS A 28 -20.35 -14.99 4.86
C LYS A 28 -19.26 -15.07 5.93
N THR A 29 -19.62 -15.48 7.15
CA THR A 29 -18.68 -15.57 8.28
C THR A 29 -17.66 -16.70 8.10
N LEU A 30 -18.09 -17.84 7.55
CA LEU A 30 -17.21 -18.98 7.27
C LEU A 30 -16.24 -18.66 6.13
N ARG A 31 -16.73 -18.05 5.04
CA ARG A 31 -15.90 -17.59 3.93
C ARG A 31 -14.92 -16.51 4.34
N TYR A 32 -15.34 -15.55 5.16
CA TYR A 32 -14.46 -14.52 5.68
C TYR A 32 -13.35 -15.13 6.56
N SER A 33 -13.69 -16.08 7.43
CA SER A 33 -12.71 -16.78 8.26
C SER A 33 -11.71 -17.60 7.44
N GLU A 34 -12.15 -18.21 6.34
CA GLU A 34 -11.30 -18.94 5.39
C GLU A 34 -10.32 -17.99 4.71
N ILE A 35 -10.82 -16.89 4.12
CA ILE A 35 -10.01 -15.86 3.46
C ILE A 35 -9.04 -15.19 4.44
N GLU A 36 -9.48 -14.90 5.66
CA GLU A 36 -8.65 -14.33 6.71
C GLU A 36 -7.53 -15.29 7.13
N GLY A 37 -7.82 -16.59 7.21
CA GLY A 37 -6.85 -17.64 7.49
C GLY A 37 -5.78 -17.75 6.39
N GLU A 38 -6.21 -17.80 5.13
CA GLU A 38 -5.32 -17.82 3.96
C GLU A 38 -4.44 -16.57 3.89
N PHE A 39 -5.03 -15.39 4.09
CA PHE A 39 -4.30 -14.12 4.10
C PHE A 39 -3.23 -14.10 5.21
N LYS A 40 -3.60 -14.48 6.44
CA LYS A 40 -2.66 -14.54 7.57
C LYS A 40 -1.55 -15.56 7.32
N PHE A 41 -1.89 -16.72 6.77
CA PHE A 41 -0.90 -17.75 6.44
C PHE A 41 0.11 -17.22 5.43
N LYS A 42 -0.37 -16.63 4.32
CA LYS A 42 0.49 -16.09 3.27
C LYS A 42 1.36 -14.93 3.76
N LEU A 43 0.80 -14.03 4.56
CA LEU A 43 1.56 -12.94 5.20
C LEU A 43 2.68 -13.48 6.11
N LEU A 44 2.40 -14.54 6.89
CA LEU A 44 3.40 -15.17 7.75
C LEU A 44 4.45 -15.96 6.96
N GLN A 45 4.05 -16.55 5.85
CA GLN A 45 4.94 -17.23 4.91
C GLN A 45 5.89 -16.22 4.26
N ASP A 46 5.36 -15.17 3.64
CA ASP A 46 6.15 -14.12 2.99
C ASP A 46 7.09 -13.42 4.00
N LYS A 47 6.61 -13.18 5.23
CA LYS A 47 7.46 -12.65 6.31
C LYS A 47 8.63 -13.58 6.65
N ARG A 48 8.42 -14.90 6.64
CA ARG A 48 9.45 -15.89 6.93
C ARG A 48 10.44 -16.01 5.77
N GLU A 49 9.93 -16.11 4.55
CA GLU A 49 10.73 -16.26 3.33
C GLU A 49 11.55 -14.99 3.06
N GLY A 50 10.95 -13.79 3.16
CA GLY A 50 11.66 -12.52 3.00
C GLY A 50 12.75 -12.27 4.04
N TRP A 51 12.59 -12.80 5.27
CA TRP A 51 13.67 -12.75 6.26
C TRP A 51 14.76 -13.77 5.96
N SER A 52 14.43 -14.97 5.49
CA SER A 52 15.43 -16.01 5.20
C SER A 52 16.49 -15.53 4.20
N ASP A 53 16.05 -14.93 3.10
CA ASP A 53 16.94 -14.39 2.05
C ASP A 53 17.82 -13.25 2.60
N THR A 54 17.23 -12.35 3.38
CA THR A 54 17.93 -11.25 4.05
C THR A 54 18.99 -11.78 5.04
N CYS A 55 18.67 -12.86 5.77
CA CYS A 55 19.55 -13.52 6.73
C CYS A 55 20.74 -14.19 6.04
N GLU A 56 20.51 -14.92 4.94
CA GLU A 56 21.54 -15.63 4.19
C GLU A 56 22.52 -14.66 3.48
N GLU A 57 22.00 -13.55 2.97
CA GLU A 57 22.81 -12.47 2.37
C GLU A 57 23.71 -11.77 3.41
N LEU A 58 23.18 -11.48 4.61
CA LEU A 58 23.93 -10.79 5.67
C LEU A 58 24.97 -11.70 6.36
N THR A 59 24.74 -13.01 6.44
CA THR A 59 25.60 -13.91 7.24
C THR A 59 26.86 -14.38 6.54
N THR A 60 26.88 -14.42 5.21
CA THR A 60 27.98 -15.11 4.49
C THR A 60 29.19 -14.20 4.21
N ASN A 61 29.01 -12.88 4.03
CA ASN A 61 30.12 -11.97 3.67
C ASN A 61 30.26 -10.71 4.54
N GLN A 62 29.22 -10.20 5.21
CA GLN A 62 29.35 -9.10 6.20
C GLN A 62 28.12 -8.99 7.13
N PRO A 63 28.20 -9.40 8.41
CA PRO A 63 27.05 -9.42 9.34
C PRO A 63 26.50 -8.03 9.70
N PHE A 64 27.24 -6.96 9.42
CA PHE A 64 26.77 -5.59 9.60
C PHE A 64 26.80 -4.74 8.32
N GLY A 65 27.21 -5.36 7.21
CA GLY A 65 27.25 -4.77 5.87
C GLY A 65 27.88 -3.36 5.76
N VAL A 66 27.53 -2.72 4.66
CA VAL A 66 27.86 -1.33 4.31
C VAL A 66 27.37 -0.34 5.39
N HIS A 67 26.30 -0.66 6.11
CA HIS A 67 25.74 0.24 7.13
C HIS A 67 26.67 0.44 8.32
N PHE A 68 27.38 -0.60 8.77
CA PHE A 68 28.37 -0.46 9.83
C PHE A 68 29.64 0.22 9.35
N ASP A 69 30.07 -0.01 8.11
CA ASP A 69 31.20 0.71 7.53
C ASP A 69 30.92 2.21 7.37
N ILE A 70 29.69 2.58 6.98
CA ILE A 70 29.20 3.97 6.97
C ILE A 70 29.13 4.54 8.40
N ALA A 71 28.65 3.77 9.38
CA ALA A 71 28.54 4.25 10.77
C ALA A 71 29.91 4.39 11.47
N LYS A 72 30.87 3.51 11.14
CA LYS A 72 32.23 3.49 11.68
C LYS A 72 33.08 4.61 11.10
N ASN A 73 32.93 4.88 9.81
CA ASN A 73 33.58 5.98 9.11
C ASN A 73 32.52 6.85 8.44
N PRO A 74 31.73 7.62 9.21
CA PRO A 74 30.74 8.51 8.63
C PRO A 74 31.48 9.45 7.70
N ASP A 75 31.03 9.51 6.45
CA ASP A 75 31.63 10.38 5.45
C ASP A 75 31.55 11.82 5.96
N ARG A 76 32.69 12.34 6.43
CA ARG A 76 32.81 13.68 7.00
C ARG A 76 32.88 14.76 5.92
N ARG A 77 32.78 14.38 4.64
CA ARG A 77 32.63 15.36 3.57
C ARG A 77 31.34 16.13 3.83
N HIS A 78 31.47 17.45 3.90
CA HIS A 78 30.31 18.31 3.89
C HIS A 78 29.56 18.00 2.59
N PHE A 79 28.29 17.60 2.71
CA PHE A 79 27.44 17.42 1.55
C PHE A 79 27.43 18.73 0.76
N GLN A 80 28.00 18.70 -0.45
CA GLN A 80 27.96 19.82 -1.38
C GLN A 80 27.00 19.44 -2.49
N LEU A 81 25.92 20.21 -2.61
CA LEU A 81 25.06 20.14 -3.79
C LEU A 81 25.85 20.68 -4.97
N SER A 82 26.04 19.84 -5.98
CA SER A 82 26.54 20.27 -7.28
C SER A 82 25.41 20.90 -8.07
N ALA A 83 25.72 21.93 -8.85
CA ALA A 83 24.77 22.57 -9.75
C ALA A 83 24.02 21.52 -10.60
N VAL A 84 22.70 21.61 -10.60
CA VAL A 84 21.77 20.74 -11.32
C VAL A 84 21.54 21.29 -12.73
N GLN A 85 21.51 20.39 -13.72
CA GLN A 85 21.15 20.76 -15.09
C GLN A 85 19.63 20.77 -15.26
N ARG A 86 19.09 21.92 -15.64
CA ARG A 86 17.68 22.12 -15.94
C ARG A 86 17.31 21.49 -17.29
N PRO A 87 16.02 21.25 -17.57
CA PRO A 87 15.53 20.70 -18.85
C PRO A 87 15.90 21.55 -20.08
N ASP A 88 16.13 22.86 -19.89
CA ASP A 88 16.56 23.79 -20.93
C ASP A 88 18.08 23.71 -21.22
N GLY A 89 18.81 22.85 -20.49
CA GLY A 89 20.25 22.65 -20.61
C GLY A 89 21.10 23.62 -19.78
N THR A 90 20.49 24.60 -19.10
CA THR A 90 21.20 25.53 -18.23
C THR A 90 21.54 24.91 -16.88
N LEU A 91 22.52 25.47 -16.18
CA LEU A 91 22.88 25.07 -14.82
C LEU A 91 22.27 26.05 -13.81
N THR A 92 21.75 25.53 -12.72
CA THR A 92 21.37 26.29 -11.53
C THR A 92 22.57 27.04 -10.95
N SER A 93 22.30 28.19 -10.34
CA SER A 93 23.33 29.09 -9.82
C SER A 93 23.40 29.14 -8.29
N THR A 94 22.34 28.69 -7.60
CA THR A 94 22.25 28.69 -6.13
C THR A 94 21.78 27.34 -5.60
N ALA A 95 22.11 27.06 -4.34
CA ALA A 95 21.68 25.83 -3.67
C ALA A 95 20.16 25.75 -3.52
N GLU A 96 19.47 26.88 -3.37
CA GLU A 96 18.01 26.94 -3.34
C GLU A 96 17.40 26.53 -4.69
N GLU A 97 18.00 26.98 -5.80
CA GLU A 97 17.58 26.55 -7.13
C GLU A 97 17.86 25.05 -7.35
N ASP A 98 19.02 24.55 -6.90
CA ASP A 98 19.34 23.12 -6.94
C ASP A 98 18.27 22.28 -6.24
N LEU A 99 17.93 22.67 -5.01
CA LEU A 99 16.92 21.98 -4.20
C LEU A 99 15.55 22.06 -4.85
N GLN A 100 15.16 23.22 -5.38
CA GLN A 100 13.86 23.38 -6.01
C GLN A 100 13.73 22.51 -7.26
N GLU A 101 14.77 22.45 -8.10
CA GLU A 101 14.77 21.63 -9.31
C GLU A 101 14.73 20.13 -8.97
N LEU A 102 15.50 19.70 -7.96
CA LEU A 102 15.47 18.32 -7.46
C LEU A 102 14.09 17.94 -6.90
N LEU A 103 13.46 18.86 -6.15
CA LEU A 103 12.13 18.64 -5.60
C LEU A 103 11.07 18.56 -6.70
N GLU A 104 11.08 19.46 -7.68
CA GLU A 104 10.10 19.42 -8.77
C GLU A 104 10.28 18.17 -9.64
N PHE A 105 11.52 17.73 -9.86
CA PHE A 105 11.80 16.50 -10.61
C PHE A 105 11.26 15.24 -9.91
N HIS A 106 11.48 15.12 -8.59
CA HIS A 106 11.06 13.95 -7.82
C HIS A 106 9.59 14.02 -7.36
N PHE A 107 9.06 15.22 -7.19
CA PHE A 107 7.73 15.51 -6.67
C PHE A 107 7.06 16.58 -7.54
N PRO A 108 6.76 16.26 -8.80
CA PRO A 108 6.12 17.22 -9.69
C PRO A 108 4.76 17.65 -9.12
N SER A 109 4.41 18.92 -9.34
CA SER A 109 3.13 19.45 -8.90
C SER A 109 1.95 18.67 -9.51
N ASP A 110 1.05 18.15 -8.67
CA ASP A 110 -0.16 17.45 -9.13
C ASP A 110 -1.14 18.47 -9.75
N PRO A 111 -1.51 18.36 -11.04
CA PRO A 111 -2.47 19.25 -11.67
C PRO A 111 -3.91 19.10 -11.10
N LEU A 112 -4.15 18.18 -10.15
CA LEU A 112 -5.44 17.86 -9.54
C LEU A 112 -6.51 17.45 -10.56
N GLN A 113 -6.07 17.05 -11.76
CA GLN A 113 -6.93 16.56 -12.83
C GLN A 113 -6.81 15.05 -12.89
N ASP A 114 -7.86 14.35 -12.49
CA ASP A 114 -7.95 12.91 -12.66
C ASP A 114 -7.96 12.57 -14.15
N SER A 115 -7.17 11.57 -14.54
CA SER A 115 -7.41 10.87 -15.80
C SER A 115 -8.82 10.26 -15.80
N PRO A 116 -9.45 10.03 -16.96
CA PRO A 116 -10.76 9.37 -17.01
C PRO A 116 -10.81 8.04 -16.25
N ALA A 117 -9.73 7.26 -16.26
CA ALA A 117 -9.62 6.01 -15.50
C ALA A 117 -9.59 6.26 -13.98
N HIS A 118 -8.79 7.23 -13.51
CA HIS A 118 -8.75 7.60 -12.09
C HIS A 118 -10.08 8.18 -11.59
N ALA A 119 -10.77 8.95 -12.43
CA ALA A 119 -12.10 9.46 -12.12
C ALA A 119 -13.13 8.34 -11.94
N ILE A 120 -13.06 7.29 -12.78
CA ILE A 120 -13.90 6.08 -12.65
C ILE A 120 -13.57 5.35 -11.34
N ILE A 121 -12.29 5.13 -11.04
CA ILE A 121 -11.87 4.47 -9.79
C ILE A 121 -12.40 5.26 -8.58
N ARG A 122 -12.23 6.58 -8.56
CA ARG A 122 -12.74 7.44 -7.48
C ARG A 122 -14.26 7.34 -7.33
N LEU A 123 -14.99 7.28 -8.44
CA LEU A 123 -16.45 7.11 -8.44
C LEU A 123 -16.85 5.75 -7.84
N GLN A 124 -16.20 4.68 -8.29
CA GLN A 124 -16.45 3.30 -7.86
C GLN A 124 -16.06 3.09 -6.38
N SER A 125 -14.99 3.73 -5.90
CA SER A 125 -14.61 3.67 -4.49
C SER A 125 -15.62 4.36 -3.58
N LYS A 126 -16.22 5.47 -4.02
CA LYS A 126 -17.27 6.16 -3.25
C LYS A 126 -18.59 5.39 -3.22
N HIS A 127 -18.89 4.71 -4.31
CA HIS A 127 -20.14 3.95 -4.48
C HIS A 127 -19.76 2.54 -4.94
N PRO A 128 -19.29 1.69 -4.00
CA PRO A 128 -18.95 0.32 -4.35
C PRO A 128 -20.18 -0.34 -5.00
N PRO A 129 -19.99 -1.11 -6.07
CA PRO A 129 -21.11 -1.77 -6.74
C PRO A 129 -21.80 -2.69 -5.74
N LEU A 130 -23.14 -2.69 -5.76
CA LEU A 130 -23.94 -3.68 -5.05
C LEU A 130 -23.68 -5.04 -5.69
N THR A 131 -22.75 -5.80 -5.13
CA THR A 131 -22.45 -7.16 -5.56
C THR A 131 -23.33 -8.13 -4.80
N LEU A 132 -23.66 -9.26 -5.43
CA LEU A 132 -24.45 -10.32 -4.80
C LEU A 132 -23.74 -10.89 -3.56
N ASP A 133 -22.41 -10.83 -3.55
CA ASP A 133 -21.55 -11.36 -2.49
C ASP A 133 -21.37 -10.39 -1.31
N ASP A 134 -21.60 -9.09 -1.53
CA ASP A 134 -21.62 -8.06 -0.49
C ASP A 134 -22.96 -7.30 -0.43
N PRO A 135 -24.06 -7.97 -0.04
CA PRO A 135 -25.33 -7.31 0.14
C PRO A 135 -25.32 -6.46 1.40
N LEU A 136 -26.08 -5.37 1.35
CA LEU A 136 -26.30 -4.44 2.47
C LEU A 136 -26.66 -5.18 3.76
N PHE A 137 -26.20 -4.64 4.90
CA PHE A 137 -26.49 -5.21 6.21
C PHE A 137 -27.99 -5.36 6.45
N ASN A 138 -28.37 -6.52 6.97
CA ASN A 138 -29.74 -6.78 7.41
C ASN A 138 -30.01 -6.03 8.73
N PRO A 139 -31.21 -5.45 8.96
CA PRO A 139 -31.61 -4.88 10.26
C PRO A 139 -31.29 -5.75 11.49
N SER A 140 -31.39 -7.08 11.36
CA SER A 140 -31.03 -8.01 12.43
C SER A 140 -29.53 -8.03 12.74
N GLU A 141 -28.67 -8.00 11.71
CA GLU A 141 -27.21 -7.91 11.83
C GLU A 141 -26.80 -6.59 12.47
N LEU A 142 -27.41 -5.47 12.03
CA LEU A 142 -27.19 -4.14 12.62
C LEU A 142 -27.54 -4.13 14.11
N THR A 143 -28.69 -4.70 14.47
CA THR A 143 -29.12 -4.78 15.88
C THR A 143 -28.16 -5.62 16.71
N ALA A 144 -27.70 -6.76 16.17
CA ALA A 144 -26.73 -7.62 16.83
C ALA A 144 -25.37 -6.95 17.00
N ALA A 145 -24.88 -6.24 15.99
CA ALA A 145 -23.63 -5.48 16.02
C ALA A 145 -23.68 -4.36 17.07
N VAL A 146 -24.75 -3.56 17.09
CA VAL A 146 -24.95 -2.50 18.10
C VAL A 146 -24.99 -3.08 19.51
N LYS A 147 -25.66 -4.22 19.70
CA LYS A 147 -25.69 -4.93 21.00
C LYS A 147 -24.29 -5.41 21.40
N ASN A 148 -23.53 -5.98 20.48
CA ASN A 148 -22.16 -6.45 20.73
C ASN A 148 -21.24 -5.29 21.15
N ILE A 149 -21.30 -4.15 20.44
CA ILE A 149 -20.54 -2.94 20.77
C ILE A 149 -20.88 -2.46 22.19
N ARG A 150 -22.18 -2.37 22.53
CA ARG A 150 -22.61 -1.96 23.88
C ARG A 150 -22.10 -2.90 24.95
N ASN A 151 -22.15 -4.22 24.72
CA ASN A 151 -21.65 -5.21 25.67
C ASN A 151 -20.14 -5.08 25.89
N LYS A 152 -19.36 -4.88 24.83
CA LYS A 152 -17.90 -4.67 24.93
C LYS A 152 -17.54 -3.39 25.67
N ILE A 153 -18.26 -2.30 25.42
CA ILE A 153 -18.08 -1.03 26.13
C ILE A 153 -18.42 -1.16 27.62
N LEU A 154 -19.51 -1.88 27.95
CA LEU A 154 -19.91 -2.12 29.33
C LEU A 154 -18.89 -2.98 30.08
N LEU A 155 -18.37 -4.04 29.44
CA LEU A 155 -17.29 -4.87 30.00
C LEU A 155 -16.03 -4.04 30.28
N ALA A 156 -15.55 -3.27 29.30
CA ALA A 156 -14.37 -2.42 29.47
C ALA A 156 -14.54 -1.36 30.58
N ARG A 157 -15.77 -0.87 30.79
CA ARG A 157 -16.08 0.11 31.85
C ARG A 157 -16.15 -0.53 33.24
N MET A 158 -16.61 -1.77 33.33
CA MET A 158 -16.60 -2.53 34.58
C MET A 158 -15.17 -2.89 35.01
N ASP A 159 -14.31 -3.25 34.05
CA ASP A 159 -12.89 -3.54 34.32
C ASP A 159 -12.13 -2.28 34.80
N SER A 160 -12.55 -1.07 34.37
CA SER A 160 -11.95 0.20 34.81
C SER A 160 -12.41 0.71 36.19
N LEU A 161 -13.45 0.10 36.77
CA LEU A 161 -14.01 0.49 38.08
C LEU A 161 -13.62 -0.50 39.20
N GLY A 162 -12.92 -1.59 38.86
CA GLY A 162 -12.35 -2.53 39.81
C GLY A 162 -10.83 -2.35 39.90
N THR A 163 -10.38 -1.31 40.61
CA THR A 163 -9.02 -1.23 41.18
C THR A 163 -9.06 -0.39 42.45
#